data_AF-A0A4Q2SJP9-F1
#
_entry.id   AF-A0A4Q2SJP9-F1
#
_cell.length_a   1.000
_cell.length_b   1.000
_cell.length_c   1.000
_cell.angle_alpha   90.00
_cell.angle_beta   90.00
_cell.angle_gamma   90.00
#
_symmetry.space_group_name_H-M   'P 1'
#
loop_
_entity.id
_entity.type
_entity.pdbx_description
1 polymer ?
#
loop_
_entity_poly.entity_id
_entity_poly.type
_entity_poly.pdbx_seq_one_letter_code
_entity_poly.pdbx_strand_id
1 'polypeptide(L)'
;MWKTNEDAHEIDTLCRNLRLLREAKAMSQAELGQAAGISRNHYQLLEAGRAASGGLANPRLKTLRDLARVLGVRTGSLILAPVVHSVWRWCETSSPLTDDIQSRLLGELRDSSAAQIEGQGAAFVGTKPGSLTLGVAVQAPDGLSATVLAEPIVLRAITTAELSISLLPDVEVAVGLEGLASEGEF
;
A
#
# COMPACT_ATOMS: atom_id res chain seq x y z
N MET A 1 -21.88 23.71 -17.61
CA MET A 1 -22.28 22.32 -17.91
C MET A 1 -21.43 21.43 -17.01
N TRP A 2 -22.00 21.11 -15.85
CA TRP A 2 -21.55 20.35 -14.67
C TRP A 2 -20.04 20.10 -14.52
N LYS A 3 -19.39 20.91 -13.67
CA LYS A 3 -18.14 20.60 -12.97
C LYS A 3 -18.46 20.66 -11.48
N THR A 4 -18.99 19.58 -10.94
CA THR A 4 -19.27 19.47 -9.50
C THR A 4 -17.97 19.14 -8.78
N ASN A 5 -17.86 19.58 -7.53
CA ASN A 5 -16.68 19.37 -6.67
C ASN A 5 -16.39 17.86 -6.43
N GLU A 6 -17.39 17.02 -6.64
CA GLU A 6 -17.41 15.57 -6.45
C GLU A 6 -16.59 14.82 -7.51
N ASP A 7 -16.76 15.16 -8.80
CA ASP A 7 -15.99 14.57 -9.91
C ASP A 7 -14.47 14.80 -9.71
N ALA A 8 -14.09 15.95 -9.14
CA ALA A 8 -12.69 16.25 -8.84
C ALA A 8 -12.13 15.34 -7.75
N HIS A 9 -12.95 14.95 -6.77
CA HIS A 9 -12.55 14.09 -5.66
C HIS A 9 -12.36 12.62 -6.10
N GLU A 10 -13.26 12.10 -6.95
CA GLU A 10 -13.13 10.74 -7.51
C GLU A 10 -11.86 10.62 -8.36
N ILE A 11 -11.54 11.66 -9.13
CA ILE A 11 -10.35 11.69 -9.97
C ILE A 11 -9.08 11.80 -9.13
N ASP A 12 -9.07 12.63 -8.09
CA ASP A 12 -7.93 12.66 -7.14
C ASP A 12 -7.70 11.29 -6.51
N THR A 13 -8.78 10.63 -6.08
CA THR A 13 -8.73 9.26 -5.55
C THR A 13 -8.15 8.27 -6.56
N LEU A 14 -8.58 8.32 -7.81
CA LEU A 14 -8.01 7.50 -8.89
C LEU A 14 -6.52 7.75 -9.07
N CYS A 15 -6.10 9.02 -9.15
CA CYS A 15 -4.71 9.40 -9.36
C CYS A 15 -3.81 8.91 -8.23
N ARG A 16 -4.24 9.16 -6.98
CA ARG A 16 -3.53 8.72 -5.78
C ARG A 16 -3.41 7.21 -5.74
N ASN A 17 -4.51 6.48 -5.91
CA ASN A 17 -4.52 5.02 -5.81
C ASN A 17 -3.64 4.38 -6.90
N LEU A 18 -3.69 4.88 -8.15
CA LEU A 18 -2.81 4.41 -9.22
C LEU A 18 -1.34 4.61 -8.88
N ARG A 19 -0.96 5.80 -8.40
CA ARG A 19 0.42 6.12 -8.04
C ARG A 19 0.93 5.22 -6.92
N LEU A 20 0.20 5.14 -5.81
CA LEU A 20 0.63 4.37 -4.63
C LEU A 20 0.76 2.88 -4.94
N LEU A 21 -0.23 2.30 -5.62
CA LEU A 21 -0.18 0.87 -5.99
C LEU A 21 0.94 0.58 -6.99
N ARG A 22 1.17 1.48 -7.95
CA ARG A 22 2.28 1.37 -8.91
C ARG A 22 3.63 1.39 -8.19
N GLU A 23 3.83 2.33 -7.28
CA GLU A 23 5.07 2.48 -6.51
C GLU A 23 5.31 1.30 -5.57
N ALA A 24 4.24 0.78 -4.95
CA ALA A 24 4.33 -0.42 -4.13
C ALA A 24 4.73 -1.68 -4.92
N LYS A 25 4.38 -1.73 -6.22
CA LYS A 25 4.86 -2.76 -7.16
C LYS A 25 6.23 -2.46 -7.75
N ALA A 26 6.90 -1.39 -7.32
CA ALA A 26 8.18 -0.91 -7.87
C ALA A 26 8.16 -0.72 -9.41
N MET A 27 7.01 -0.36 -9.98
CA MET A 27 6.86 -0.14 -11.42
C MET A 27 7.01 1.33 -11.79
N SER A 28 7.66 1.61 -12.91
CA SER A 28 7.58 2.90 -13.58
C SER A 28 6.23 3.07 -14.30
N GLN A 29 5.90 4.32 -14.64
CA GLN A 29 4.72 4.65 -15.45
C GLN A 29 4.73 3.95 -16.82
N ALA A 30 5.92 3.77 -17.40
CA ALA A 30 6.08 3.11 -18.69
C ALA A 30 5.80 1.60 -18.58
N GLU A 31 6.35 0.94 -17.56
CA GLU A 31 6.17 -0.49 -17.34
C GLU A 31 4.71 -0.84 -17.04
N LEU A 32 4.04 -0.07 -16.17
CA LEU A 32 2.64 -0.31 -15.86
C LEU A 32 1.75 -0.05 -17.09
N GLY A 33 2.00 1.03 -17.83
CA GLY A 33 1.29 1.30 -19.07
C GLY A 33 1.42 0.15 -20.07
N GLN A 34 2.66 -0.29 -20.34
CA GLN A 34 2.94 -1.40 -21.25
C GLN A 34 2.27 -2.70 -20.80
N ALA A 35 2.40 -3.08 -19.53
CA ALA A 35 1.80 -4.29 -18.97
C ALA A 35 0.26 -4.28 -19.04
N ALA A 36 -0.36 -3.10 -18.90
CA ALA A 36 -1.80 -2.90 -19.05
C ALA A 36 -2.26 -2.73 -20.51
N GLY A 37 -1.33 -2.72 -21.47
CA GLY A 37 -1.64 -2.57 -22.90
C GLY A 37 -2.02 -1.15 -23.32
N ILE A 38 -1.52 -0.13 -22.62
CA ILE A 38 -1.69 1.29 -22.96
C ILE A 38 -0.33 1.98 -23.12
N SER A 39 -0.29 3.11 -23.83
CA SER A 39 0.95 3.87 -23.95
C SER A 39 1.33 4.52 -22.62
N ARG A 40 2.63 4.75 -22.41
CA ARG A 40 3.15 5.55 -21.27
C ARG A 40 2.42 6.90 -21.17
N ASN A 41 2.21 7.59 -22.30
CA ASN A 41 1.52 8.88 -22.31
C ASN A 41 0.07 8.77 -21.84
N HIS A 42 -0.66 7.73 -22.25
CA HIS A 42 -2.02 7.50 -21.77
C HIS A 42 -2.03 7.24 -20.26
N TYR A 43 -1.12 6.40 -19.76
CA TYR A 43 -1.01 6.17 -18.32
C TYR A 43 -0.64 7.45 -17.53
N GLN A 44 0.32 8.23 -18.03
CA GLN A 44 0.73 9.49 -17.41
C GLN A 44 -0.44 10.48 -17.29
N LEU A 45 -1.29 10.57 -18.32
CA LEU A 45 -2.49 11.39 -18.28
C LEU A 45 -3.48 10.90 -17.21
N LEU A 46 -3.67 9.58 -17.06
CA LEU A 46 -4.52 9.01 -16.01
C LEU A 46 -4.00 9.33 -14.61
N GLU A 47 -2.71 9.13 -14.34
CA GLU A 47 -2.11 9.41 -13.02
C GLU A 47 -2.06 10.93 -12.71
N ALA A 48 -2.16 11.78 -13.74
CA ALA A 48 -2.31 13.22 -13.63
C ALA A 48 -3.77 13.71 -13.60
N GLY A 49 -4.75 12.81 -13.70
CA GLY A 49 -6.18 13.13 -13.66
C GLY A 49 -6.70 13.85 -14.90
N ARG A 50 -6.00 13.73 -16.03
CA ARG A 50 -6.29 14.47 -17.27
C ARG A 50 -6.73 13.55 -18.40
N ALA A 51 -7.63 14.05 -19.24
CA ALA A 51 -7.91 13.50 -20.55
C ALA A 51 -7.07 14.23 -21.62
N ALA A 52 -6.80 13.56 -22.74
CA ALA A 52 -6.11 14.17 -23.88
C ALA A 52 -6.87 15.37 -24.47
N SER A 53 -8.20 15.42 -24.29
CA SER A 53 -9.05 16.54 -24.69
C SER A 53 -8.99 17.75 -23.74
N GLY A 54 -8.20 17.70 -22.66
CA GLY A 54 -8.08 18.78 -21.67
C GLY A 54 -9.08 18.73 -20.51
N GLY A 55 -9.98 17.73 -20.49
CA GLY A 55 -10.90 17.47 -19.38
C GLY A 55 -10.29 16.62 -18.26
N LEU A 56 -11.12 16.25 -17.29
CA LEU A 56 -10.79 15.23 -16.29
C LEU A 56 -10.62 13.86 -16.95
N ALA A 57 -9.75 13.02 -16.38
CA ALA A 57 -9.60 11.64 -16.83
C ALA A 57 -10.95 10.92 -16.78
N ASN A 58 -11.29 10.18 -17.84
CA ASN A 58 -12.47 9.32 -17.86
C ASN A 58 -12.09 7.99 -18.53
N PRO A 59 -11.33 7.12 -17.81
CA PRO A 59 -10.88 5.86 -18.37
C PRO A 59 -12.05 4.93 -18.64
N ARG A 60 -11.95 4.14 -19.71
CA ARG A 60 -12.89 3.06 -19.96
C ARG A 60 -12.76 2.00 -18.85
N LEU A 61 -13.87 1.34 -18.51
CA LEU A 61 -13.86 0.22 -17.56
C LEU A 61 -12.81 -0.86 -17.91
N LYS A 62 -12.63 -1.13 -19.21
CA LYS A 62 -11.57 -2.03 -19.69
C LYS A 62 -10.18 -1.58 -19.22
N THR A 63 -9.86 -0.30 -19.34
CA THR A 63 -8.57 0.27 -18.92
C THR A 63 -8.37 0.11 -17.42
N LEU A 64 -9.39 0.45 -16.61
CA LEU A 64 -9.33 0.27 -15.16
C LEU A 64 -9.12 -1.18 -14.76
N ARG A 65 -9.86 -2.11 -15.39
CA ARG A 65 -9.73 -3.54 -15.13
C ARG A 65 -8.34 -4.06 -15.50
N ASP A 66 -7.80 -3.64 -16.64
CA ASP A 66 -6.49 -4.12 -17.09
C ASP A 66 -5.36 -3.58 -16.20
N LEU A 67 -5.44 -2.32 -15.74
CA LEU A 67 -4.53 -1.75 -14.74
C LEU A 67 -4.64 -2.47 -13.39
N ALA A 68 -5.85 -2.66 -12.87
CA ALA A 68 -6.09 -3.33 -11.59
C ALA A 68 -5.52 -4.76 -11.60
N ARG A 69 -5.68 -5.49 -12.71
CA ARG A 69 -5.11 -6.82 -12.88
C ARG A 69 -3.58 -6.83 -12.79
N VAL A 70 -2.90 -5.88 -13.43
CA VAL A 70 -1.43 -5.78 -13.35
C VAL A 70 -0.99 -5.42 -11.93
N LEU A 71 -1.72 -4.52 -11.26
CA LEU A 71 -1.47 -4.10 -9.89
C LEU A 71 -1.84 -5.17 -8.85
N GLY A 72 -2.56 -6.23 -9.24
CA GLY A 72 -2.99 -7.30 -8.33
C GLY A 72 -4.09 -6.87 -7.36
N VAL A 73 -4.96 -5.94 -7.75
CA VAL A 73 -6.07 -5.42 -6.94
C VAL A 73 -7.42 -5.58 -7.66
N ARG A 74 -8.52 -5.26 -6.99
CA ARG A 74 -9.85 -5.23 -7.63
C ARG A 74 -10.01 -3.95 -8.45
N THR A 75 -10.84 -4.02 -9.50
CA THR A 75 -11.11 -2.84 -10.33
C THR A 75 -11.71 -1.68 -9.54
N GLY A 76 -12.61 -1.96 -8.59
CA GLY A 76 -13.20 -0.94 -7.72
C GLY A 76 -12.19 -0.26 -6.79
N SER A 77 -11.12 -0.95 -6.39
CA SER A 77 -10.08 -0.38 -5.53
C SER A 77 -9.44 0.87 -6.14
N LEU A 78 -9.43 1.00 -7.48
CA LEU A 78 -8.85 2.17 -8.13
C LEU A 78 -9.66 3.45 -7.91
N ILE A 79 -10.93 3.38 -7.54
CA ILE A 79 -11.82 4.56 -7.44
C ILE A 79 -12.46 4.73 -6.05
N LEU A 80 -12.29 3.76 -5.15
CA LEU A 80 -12.80 3.87 -3.79
C LEU A 80 -11.86 4.72 -2.91
N ALA A 81 -12.48 5.55 -2.06
CA ALA A 81 -11.76 6.29 -1.04
C ALA A 81 -11.06 5.31 -0.08
N PRO A 82 -9.84 5.63 0.37
CA PRO A 82 -9.07 4.76 1.22
C PRO A 82 -9.55 4.90 2.66
N VAL A 83 -9.45 3.81 3.40
CA VAL A 83 -9.59 3.78 4.85
C VAL A 83 -8.32 3.21 5.45
N VAL A 84 -8.12 3.39 6.75
CA VAL A 84 -6.99 2.79 7.44
C VAL A 84 -7.21 1.28 7.55
N HIS A 85 -6.17 0.52 7.25
CA HIS A 85 -6.10 -0.92 7.41
C HIS A 85 -4.88 -1.31 8.23
N SER A 86 -5.05 -2.25 9.15
CA SER A 86 -3.95 -2.94 9.81
C SER A 86 -3.62 -4.20 9.03
N VAL A 87 -2.35 -4.41 8.73
CA VAL A 87 -1.85 -5.57 7.97
C VAL A 87 -0.82 -6.31 8.79
N TRP A 88 -1.02 -7.61 9.01
CA TRP A 88 -0.07 -8.48 9.71
C TRP A 88 0.58 -9.48 8.77
N ARG A 89 1.89 -9.67 8.97
CA ARG A 89 2.75 -10.61 8.25
C ARG A 89 3.45 -11.52 9.23
N TRP A 90 3.41 -12.81 8.94
CA TRP A 90 4.17 -13.81 9.66
C TRP A 90 5.45 -14.14 8.92
N CYS A 91 6.50 -14.34 9.70
CA CYS A 91 7.82 -14.68 9.22
C CYS A 91 8.41 -15.81 10.08
N GLU A 92 9.23 -16.64 9.46
CA GLU A 92 10.09 -17.59 10.15
C GLU A 92 11.46 -16.98 10.38
N THR A 93 12.02 -17.21 11.58
CA THR A 93 13.35 -16.74 11.94
C THR A 93 14.22 -17.92 12.36
N SER A 94 15.47 -17.93 11.90
CA SER A 94 16.44 -18.98 12.24
C SER A 94 17.02 -18.84 13.64
N SER A 95 16.84 -17.68 14.28
CA SER A 95 17.33 -17.37 15.62
C SER A 95 16.38 -16.42 16.35
N PRO A 96 16.38 -16.42 17.69
CA PRO A 96 15.68 -15.42 18.48
C PRO A 96 16.16 -14.01 18.12
N LEU A 97 15.23 -13.05 17.99
CA LEU A 97 15.60 -11.65 17.79
C LEU A 97 16.05 -11.03 19.10
N THR A 98 17.13 -10.25 19.06
CA THR A 98 17.52 -9.38 20.16
C THR A 98 16.55 -8.21 20.29
N ASP A 99 16.47 -7.63 21.48
CA ASP A 99 15.62 -6.45 21.75
C ASP A 99 15.99 -5.25 20.85
N ASP A 100 17.28 -5.09 20.52
CA ASP A 100 17.75 -4.04 19.61
C ASP A 100 17.20 -4.21 18.19
N ILE A 101 17.14 -5.44 17.68
CA ILE A 101 16.56 -5.72 16.36
C ILE A 101 15.05 -5.47 16.40
N GLN A 102 14.36 -5.93 17.45
CA GLN A 102 12.92 -5.71 17.61
C GLN A 102 12.58 -4.21 17.66
N SER A 103 13.37 -3.43 18.40
CA SER A 103 13.21 -1.98 18.50
C SER A 103 13.43 -1.27 17.15
N ARG A 104 14.46 -1.68 16.39
CA ARG A 104 14.69 -1.14 15.03
C ARG A 104 13.54 -1.47 14.08
N LEU A 105 13.08 -2.72 14.06
CA LEU A 105 11.93 -3.13 13.26
C LEU A 105 10.68 -2.31 13.59
N LEU A 106 10.39 -2.15 14.89
CA LEU A 106 9.22 -1.42 15.34
C LEU A 106 9.30 0.06 14.93
N GLY A 107 10.47 0.69 15.09
CA GLY A 107 10.71 2.06 14.65
C GLY A 107 10.49 2.24 13.14
N GLU A 108 11.14 1.41 12.33
CA GLU A 108 11.02 1.48 10.86
C GLU A 108 9.57 1.28 10.38
N LEU A 109 8.85 0.31 10.97
CA LEU A 109 7.44 0.08 10.64
C LEU A 109 6.55 1.24 11.08
N ARG A 110 6.79 1.80 12.26
CA ARG A 110 6.03 2.93 12.80
C ARG A 110 6.23 4.19 11.96
N ASP A 111 7.47 4.54 11.62
CA ASP A 111 7.79 5.71 10.80
C ASP A 111 7.18 5.57 9.39
N SER A 112 7.27 4.37 8.82
CA SER A 112 6.67 4.05 7.54
C SER A 112 5.15 4.14 7.58
N SER A 113 4.53 3.69 8.68
CA SER A 113 3.10 3.81 8.90
C SER A 113 2.66 5.28 9.05
N ALA A 114 3.40 6.08 9.83
CA ALA A 114 3.11 7.50 10.01
C ALA A 114 3.09 8.25 8.67
N ALA A 115 3.99 7.90 7.74
CA ALA A 115 3.99 8.44 6.39
C ALA A 115 2.78 8.02 5.54
N GLN A 116 2.10 6.92 5.88
CA GLN A 116 0.93 6.41 5.18
C GLN A 116 -0.41 6.89 5.78
N ILE A 117 -0.48 7.10 7.10
CA ILE A 117 -1.74 7.38 7.81
C ILE A 117 -1.70 8.75 8.52
N GLU A 118 -1.34 9.79 7.78
CA GLU A 118 -1.42 11.21 8.22
C GLU A 118 -0.70 11.51 9.55
N GLY A 119 0.44 10.84 9.80
CA GLY A 119 1.28 11.07 10.97
C GLY A 119 0.96 10.19 12.18
N GLN A 120 -0.10 9.39 12.16
CA GLN A 120 -0.43 8.47 13.26
C GLN A 120 0.36 7.16 13.13
N GLY A 121 1.65 7.13 13.47
CA GLY A 121 2.43 5.88 13.35
C GLY A 121 1.85 4.72 14.16
N ALA A 122 1.45 3.64 13.49
CA ALA A 122 0.94 2.43 14.14
C ALA A 122 1.61 1.17 13.58
N ALA A 123 2.22 0.40 14.47
CA ALA A 123 2.96 -0.79 14.11
C ALA A 123 2.93 -1.83 15.24
N PHE A 124 3.32 -3.06 14.90
CA PHE A 124 3.45 -4.16 15.83
C PHE A 124 4.66 -5.03 15.46
N VAL A 125 5.40 -5.47 16.47
CA VAL A 125 6.44 -6.49 16.33
C VAL A 125 6.23 -7.49 17.47
N GLY A 126 5.85 -8.71 17.10
CA GLY A 126 5.66 -9.81 18.04
C GLY A 126 6.67 -10.91 17.76
N THR A 127 7.27 -11.47 18.80
CA THR A 127 8.26 -12.54 18.65
C THR A 127 7.84 -13.79 19.45
N LYS A 128 8.09 -14.95 18.86
CA LYS A 128 8.07 -16.26 19.51
C LYS A 128 9.32 -17.03 19.05
N PRO A 129 9.77 -18.06 19.77
CA PRO A 129 10.88 -18.89 19.30
C PRO A 129 10.62 -19.41 17.87
N GLY A 130 11.47 -19.02 16.92
CA GLY A 130 11.37 -19.39 15.50
C GLY A 130 10.33 -18.61 14.68
N SER A 131 9.63 -17.62 15.25
CA SER A 131 8.59 -16.88 14.54
C SER A 131 8.56 -15.39 14.89
N LEU A 132 8.28 -14.59 13.87
CA LEU A 132 8.16 -13.14 13.95
C LEU A 132 6.84 -12.72 13.30
N THR A 133 6.12 -11.82 13.97
CA THR A 133 4.91 -11.20 13.45
C THR A 133 5.15 -9.70 13.32
N LEU A 134 4.92 -9.16 12.13
CA LEU A 134 5.09 -7.74 11.82
C LEU A 134 3.71 -7.17 11.47
N GLY A 135 3.33 -6.08 12.12
CA GLY A 135 2.09 -5.35 11.84
C GLY A 135 2.37 -3.92 11.43
N VAL A 136 1.62 -3.42 10.45
CA VAL A 136 1.72 -2.03 9.97
C VAL A 136 0.36 -1.50 9.54
N ALA A 137 0.09 -0.22 9.80
CA ALA A 137 -1.09 0.43 9.28
C ALA A 137 -0.81 1.17 7.95
N VAL A 138 -1.74 1.04 7.00
CA VAL A 138 -1.71 1.71 5.69
C VAL A 138 -3.09 2.27 5.34
N GLN A 139 -3.14 3.38 4.59
CA GLN A 139 -4.37 3.82 3.95
C GLN A 139 -4.57 3.07 2.64
N ALA A 140 -5.66 2.32 2.53
CA ALA A 140 -5.98 1.58 1.32
C ALA A 140 -7.49 1.54 1.04
N PRO A 141 -7.91 1.43 -0.23
CA PRO A 141 -9.33 1.30 -0.60
C PRO A 141 -9.97 0.01 -0.11
N ASP A 142 -9.18 -1.05 0.07
CA ASP A 142 -9.61 -2.33 0.60
C ASP A 142 -8.43 -3.18 1.08
N GLY A 143 -8.72 -4.32 1.72
CA GLY A 143 -7.70 -5.19 2.29
C GLY A 143 -6.73 -5.82 1.28
N LEU A 144 -7.14 -6.01 0.02
CA LEU A 144 -6.24 -6.51 -1.02
C LEU A 144 -5.21 -5.43 -1.40
N SER A 145 -5.68 -4.21 -1.55
CA SER A 145 -4.83 -3.05 -1.77
C SER A 145 -3.92 -2.79 -0.55
N ALA A 146 -4.45 -2.96 0.66
CA ALA A 146 -3.67 -2.82 1.90
C ALA A 146 -2.50 -3.81 1.92
N THR A 147 -2.73 -5.07 1.53
CA THR A 147 -1.68 -6.09 1.42
C THR A 147 -0.59 -5.66 0.43
N VAL A 148 -0.99 -5.17 -0.76
CA VAL A 148 -0.04 -4.68 -1.78
C VAL A 148 0.79 -3.50 -1.28
N LEU A 149 0.16 -2.55 -0.58
CA LEU A 149 0.83 -1.35 -0.06
C LEU A 149 1.72 -1.64 1.14
N ALA A 150 1.37 -2.61 1.98
CA ALA A 150 2.14 -3.00 3.16
C ALA A 150 3.40 -3.82 2.81
N GLU A 151 3.36 -4.61 1.74
CA GLU A 151 4.48 -5.47 1.30
C GLU A 151 5.85 -4.75 1.24
N PRO A 152 6.02 -3.65 0.48
CA PRO A 152 7.30 -2.96 0.39
C PRO A 152 7.73 -2.31 1.71
N ILE A 153 6.80 -1.98 2.60
CA ILE A 153 7.10 -1.43 3.92
C ILE A 153 7.73 -2.51 4.80
N VAL A 154 7.09 -3.67 4.86
CA VAL A 154 7.57 -4.83 5.62
C VAL A 154 8.94 -5.29 5.11
N LEU A 155 9.09 -5.44 3.78
CA LEU A 155 10.36 -5.83 3.17
C LEU A 155 11.49 -4.84 3.45
N ARG A 156 11.20 -3.54 3.41
CA ARG A 156 12.18 -2.50 3.76
C ARG A 156 12.60 -2.60 5.23
N ALA A 157 11.64 -2.71 6.16
CA ALA A 157 11.95 -2.81 7.58
C ALA A 157 12.85 -4.04 7.88
N ILE A 158 12.55 -5.19 7.28
CA ILE A 158 13.37 -6.40 7.38
C ILE A 158 14.80 -6.15 6.84
N THR A 159 14.90 -5.50 5.69
CA THR A 159 16.18 -5.21 5.04
C THR A 159 17.01 -4.24 5.88
N THR A 160 16.42 -3.16 6.39
CA THR A 160 17.08 -2.18 7.25
C THR A 160 17.51 -2.78 8.59
N ALA A 161 16.75 -3.75 9.10
CA ALA A 161 17.13 -4.50 10.30
C ALA A 161 18.20 -5.57 10.05
N GLU A 162 18.66 -5.73 8.80
CA GLU A 162 19.65 -6.72 8.35
C GLU A 162 19.24 -8.16 8.69
N LEU A 163 17.93 -8.43 8.61
CA LEU A 163 17.36 -9.71 8.99
C LEU A 163 17.29 -10.70 7.82
N SER A 164 17.76 -11.92 8.08
CA SER A 164 17.49 -13.06 7.20
C SER A 164 16.27 -13.82 7.73
N ILE A 165 15.11 -13.56 7.14
CA ILE A 165 13.84 -14.20 7.50
C ILE A 165 13.12 -14.68 6.24
N SER A 166 12.23 -15.66 6.42
CA SER A 166 11.34 -16.12 5.35
C SER A 166 9.93 -15.64 5.62
N LEU A 167 9.35 -14.89 4.68
CA LEU A 167 7.96 -14.46 4.75
C LEU A 167 7.03 -15.64 4.49
N LEU A 168 6.06 -15.83 5.38
CA LEU A 168 4.97 -16.79 5.17
C LEU A 168 3.92 -16.19 4.21
N PRO A 169 3.18 -17.05 3.48
CA PRO A 169 2.14 -16.61 2.54
C PRO A 169 0.93 -15.98 3.25
N ASP A 170 0.72 -16.31 4.52
CA ASP A 170 -0.43 -15.83 5.29
C ASP A 170 -0.30 -14.34 5.59
N VAL A 171 -1.38 -13.62 5.32
CA VAL A 171 -1.56 -12.20 5.60
C VAL A 171 -2.93 -12.01 6.23
N GLU A 172 -2.96 -11.28 7.33
CA GLU A 172 -4.20 -10.88 7.98
C GLU A 172 -4.38 -9.39 7.77
N VAL A 173 -5.63 -8.99 7.54
CA VAL A 173 -5.97 -7.58 7.32
C VAL A 173 -7.25 -7.26 8.08
N ALA A 174 -7.21 -6.20 8.86
CA ALA A 174 -8.37 -5.62 9.55
C ALA A 174 -8.57 -4.17 9.10
N VAL A 175 -9.78 -3.66 9.28
CA VAL A 175 -10.08 -2.22 9.10
C VAL A 175 -9.75 -1.50 10.40
N GLY A 176 -9.15 -0.32 10.31
CA GLY A 176 -8.72 0.47 11.47
C GLY A 176 -7.35 0.06 12.00
N LEU A 177 -7.11 0.40 13.27
CA LEU A 177 -5.83 0.21 13.98
C LEU A 177 -5.86 -0.93 15.01
N GLU A 178 -6.92 -1.74 15.03
CA GLU A 178 -7.09 -2.81 16.01
C GLU A 178 -5.83 -3.69 16.07
N GLY A 179 -5.29 -3.93 17.26
CA GLY A 179 -4.13 -4.80 17.46
C GLY A 179 -2.75 -4.20 17.10
N LEU A 180 -2.68 -2.93 16.70
CA LEU A 180 -1.43 -2.19 16.53
C LEU A 180 -1.21 -1.22 17.70
N ALA A 181 0.04 -1.06 18.13
CA ALA A 181 0.37 -0.07 19.14
C ALA A 181 0.52 1.32 18.50
N SER A 182 -0.43 2.22 18.75
CA SER A 182 -0.40 3.64 18.35
C SER A 182 0.26 4.52 19.42
N GLU A 183 0.69 5.73 19.06
CA GLU A 183 1.18 6.72 20.03
C GLU A 183 0.14 6.97 21.13
N GLY A 184 0.54 6.82 22.40
CA GLY A 184 -0.30 7.06 23.59
C GLY A 184 -0.67 5.82 24.41
N GLU A 185 -0.34 4.60 23.96
CA GLU A 185 -0.54 3.35 24.70
C GLU A 185 0.80 2.77 25.22
N PHE A 186 1.43 3.46 26.17
CA PHE A 186 2.49 2.90 27.02
C PHE A 186 2.40 3.50 28.43
#